data_AF-A0A9P3YRH9-F1
#
_entry.id   AF-A0A9P3YRH9-F1
#
_cell.length_a   1.000
_cell.length_b   1.000
_cell.length_c   1.000
_cell.angle_alpha   90.00
_cell.angle_beta   90.00
_cell.angle_gamma   90.00
#
_symmetry.space_group_name_H-M   'P 1'
#
loop_
_entity.id
_entity.type
_entity.pdbx_description
1 polymer ?
#
loop_
_entity_poly.entity_id
_entity_poly.type
_entity_poly.pdbx_seq_one_letter_code
_entity_poly.pdbx_strand_id
1 'polypeptide(L)'
;MSKKAMFVWCVGLGLLDGIYCILCSYLPHIQNYMWIGFISLPIYFCGGAKLEEMPKYFCCAASGIFWGGLTLVVLDIGFISNIHLNMLVFVTIVVCIACFVHLGVLTENVWKGLFSSCPMMFGGFAAIFSQGLAEWFWVLVTLTLGLIFGCIMASISTPITKWIDKN
;
A
#
# COMPACT_ATOMS: atom_id res chain seq x y z
N MET A 1 -8.94 8.69 -22.49
CA MET A 1 -9.29 9.87 -21.69
C MET A 1 -8.88 11.12 -22.45
N SER A 2 -9.82 12.03 -22.72
CA SER A 2 -9.49 13.33 -23.32
C SER A 2 -8.67 14.21 -22.36
N LYS A 3 -7.99 15.25 -22.87
CA LYS A 3 -7.26 16.21 -22.01
C LYS A 3 -8.17 16.91 -20.99
N LYS A 4 -9.42 17.18 -21.38
CA LYS A 4 -10.47 17.76 -20.52
C LYS A 4 -10.86 16.78 -19.40
N ALA A 5 -11.12 15.52 -19.74
CA ALA A 5 -11.42 14.49 -18.74
C ALA A 5 -10.23 14.28 -17.79
N MET A 6 -9.00 14.29 -18.31
CA MET A 6 -7.78 14.17 -17.50
C MET A 6 -7.63 15.33 -16.52
N PHE A 7 -7.89 16.57 -16.94
CA PHE A 7 -7.82 17.71 -16.03
C PHE A 7 -8.86 17.63 -14.91
N VAL A 8 -10.13 17.36 -15.23
CA VAL A 8 -11.19 17.21 -14.21
C VAL A 8 -10.87 16.03 -13.27
N TRP A 9 -10.30 14.96 -13.82
CA TRP A 9 -9.84 13.83 -13.04
C TRP A 9 -8.75 14.24 -12.04
N CYS A 10 -7.70 14.94 -12.48
CA CYS A 10 -6.65 15.46 -11.59
C CYS A 10 -7.21 16.36 -10.47
N VAL A 11 -8.17 17.24 -10.79
CA VAL A 11 -8.84 18.08 -9.79
C VAL A 11 -9.60 17.23 -8.78
N GLY A 12 -10.33 16.20 -9.25
CA GLY A 12 -11.06 15.28 -8.39
C GLY A 12 -10.15 14.49 -7.45
N LEU A 13 -9.01 13.99 -7.95
CA LEU A 13 -8.03 13.29 -7.13
C LEU A 13 -7.44 14.22 -6.05
N GLY A 14 -7.00 15.42 -6.44
CA GLY A 14 -6.44 16.38 -5.49
C GLY A 14 -7.43 16.85 -4.42
N LEU A 15 -8.71 17.03 -4.78
CA LEU A 15 -9.77 17.36 -3.82
C LEU A 15 -9.98 16.22 -2.82
N LEU A 16 -10.06 14.99 -3.32
CA LEU A 16 -10.22 13.80 -2.51
C LEU A 16 -9.01 13.64 -1.57
N ASP A 17 -7.79 13.72 -2.06
CA ASP A 17 -6.58 13.65 -1.23
C ASP A 17 -6.56 14.73 -0.14
N GLY A 18 -7.00 15.95 -0.46
CA GLY A 18 -7.19 17.02 0.53
C GLY A 18 -8.21 16.67 1.62
N ILE A 19 -9.36 16.09 1.25
CA ILE A 19 -10.36 15.60 2.21
C ILE A 19 -9.77 14.50 3.09
N TYR A 20 -9.03 13.56 2.51
CA TYR A 20 -8.34 12.49 3.24
C TYR A 20 -7.37 13.07 4.29
N CYS A 21 -6.54 14.04 3.91
CA CYS A 21 -5.63 14.71 4.84
C CYS A 21 -6.37 15.41 5.98
N ILE A 22 -7.45 16.12 5.68
CA ILE A 22 -8.28 16.78 6.70
C ILE A 22 -8.85 15.75 7.68
N LEU A 23 -9.47 14.68 7.17
CA LEU A 23 -10.03 13.63 8.02
C LEU A 23 -8.96 12.99 8.92
N CYS A 24 -7.80 12.65 8.36
CA CYS A 24 -6.70 12.07 9.13
C CYS A 24 -6.13 13.04 10.17
N SER A 25 -6.13 14.36 9.91
CA SER A 25 -5.64 15.37 10.86
C SER A 25 -6.49 15.46 12.14
N TYR A 26 -7.75 15.04 12.09
CA TYR A 26 -8.66 15.04 13.23
C TYR A 26 -8.68 13.71 14.01
N LEU A 27 -8.03 12.66 13.49
CA LEU A 27 -8.01 11.35 14.12
C LEU A 27 -6.71 11.17 14.91
N PRO A 28 -6.75 11.15 16.26
CA PRO A 28 -5.55 10.99 17.07
C PRO A 28 -4.75 9.74 16.70
N HIS A 29 -3.43 9.88 16.77
CA HIS A 29 -2.40 8.93 16.31
C HIS A 29 -2.34 8.74 14.78
N ILE A 30 -3.49 8.64 14.09
CA ILE A 30 -3.55 8.48 12.62
C ILE A 30 -2.91 9.67 11.90
N GLN A 31 -2.97 10.88 12.44
CA GLN A 31 -2.34 12.06 11.82
C GLN A 31 -0.82 11.88 11.59
N ASN A 32 -0.14 11.08 12.41
CA ASN A 32 1.30 10.83 12.28
C ASN A 32 1.63 9.87 11.12
N TYR A 33 0.63 9.12 10.65
CA TYR A 33 0.76 8.04 9.68
C TYR A 33 -0.02 8.31 8.40
N MET A 34 -0.62 9.50 8.23
CA MET A 34 -1.42 9.84 7.04
C MET A 34 -0.68 9.57 5.72
N TRP A 35 0.64 9.76 5.72
CA TRP A 35 1.47 9.57 4.53
C TRP A 35 1.49 8.11 4.06
N ILE A 36 1.29 7.15 4.97
CA ILE A 36 1.25 5.71 4.66
C ILE A 36 0.01 5.37 3.83
N GLY A 37 -1.11 6.07 4.02
CA GLY A 37 -2.27 5.94 3.15
C GLY A 37 -1.96 6.29 1.69
N PHE A 38 -1.05 7.24 1.45
CA PHE A 38 -0.56 7.58 0.11
C PHE A 38 0.38 6.53 -0.49
N ILE A 39 0.75 5.48 0.23
CA ILE A 39 1.39 4.31 -0.36
C ILE A 39 0.35 3.40 -0.98
N SER A 40 -0.66 2.99 -0.20
CA SER A 40 -1.63 2.00 -0.66
C SER A 40 -2.62 2.56 -1.66
N LEU A 41 -2.97 3.84 -1.54
CA LEU A 41 -3.89 4.55 -2.44
C LEU A 41 -3.45 4.43 -3.91
N PRO A 42 -2.27 4.91 -4.33
CA PRO A 42 -1.87 4.81 -5.73
C PRO A 42 -1.62 3.37 -6.17
N ILE A 43 -1.14 2.48 -5.29
CA ILE A 43 -0.94 1.07 -5.68
C ILE A 43 -2.28 0.42 -6.04
N TYR A 44 -3.32 0.66 -5.25
CA TYR A 44 -4.66 0.14 -5.51
C TYR A 44 -5.31 0.84 -6.71
N PHE A 45 -5.33 2.17 -6.68
CA PHE A 45 -6.02 2.99 -7.67
C PHE A 45 -5.36 2.95 -9.04
N CYS A 46 -4.05 3.25 -9.13
CA CYS A 46 -3.32 3.21 -10.39
C CYS A 46 -3.08 1.78 -10.90
N GLY A 47 -3.15 0.79 -10.00
CA GLY A 47 -3.18 -0.63 -10.36
C GLY A 47 -4.47 -1.06 -11.06
N GLY A 48 -5.50 -0.19 -11.10
CA GLY A 48 -6.79 -0.50 -11.71
C GLY A 48 -7.63 -1.50 -10.92
N ALA A 49 -7.36 -1.62 -9.61
CA ALA A 49 -8.01 -2.59 -8.75
C ALA A 49 -9.51 -2.32 -8.62
N LYS A 50 -10.28 -3.41 -8.58
CA LYS A 50 -11.72 -3.36 -8.33
C LYS A 50 -12.04 -3.56 -6.85
N LEU A 51 -13.22 -3.13 -6.42
CA LEU A 51 -13.72 -3.33 -5.05
C LEU A 51 -13.62 -4.80 -4.60
N GLU A 52 -13.92 -5.75 -5.48
CA GLU A 52 -13.82 -7.19 -5.22
C GLU A 52 -12.40 -7.67 -4.89
N GLU A 53 -11.37 -6.91 -5.30
CA GLU A 53 -9.97 -7.21 -5.02
C GLU A 53 -9.48 -6.57 -3.71
N MET A 54 -10.30 -5.76 -3.03
CA MET A 54 -9.91 -5.13 -1.76
C MET A 54 -9.35 -6.12 -0.73
N PRO A 55 -9.94 -7.32 -0.52
CA PRO A 55 -9.38 -8.30 0.40
C PRO A 55 -7.96 -8.75 0.02
N LYS A 56 -7.68 -8.91 -1.28
CA LYS A 56 -6.34 -9.25 -1.79
C LYS A 56 -5.34 -8.16 -1.43
N TYR A 57 -5.65 -6.90 -1.70
CA TYR A 57 -4.73 -5.80 -1.39
C TYR A 57 -4.55 -5.61 0.13
N PHE A 58 -5.59 -5.78 0.93
CA PHE A 58 -5.48 -5.75 2.39
C PHE A 58 -4.58 -6.88 2.91
N CYS A 59 -4.79 -8.11 2.46
CA CYS A 59 -3.97 -9.26 2.83
C CYS A 59 -2.50 -9.09 2.41
N CYS A 60 -2.27 -8.55 1.20
CA CYS A 60 -0.91 -8.21 0.74
C CYS A 60 -0.27 -7.13 1.61
N ALA A 61 -0.99 -6.07 1.97
CA ALA A 61 -0.50 -5.02 2.86
C ALA A 61 -0.09 -5.58 4.23
N ALA A 62 -0.96 -6.39 4.84
CA ALA A 62 -0.70 -7.07 6.10
C ALA A 62 0.51 -8.01 6.02
N SER A 63 0.64 -8.77 4.93
CA SER A 63 1.82 -9.62 4.70
C SER A 63 3.11 -8.80 4.52
N GLY A 64 3.00 -7.61 3.92
CA GLY A 64 4.10 -6.65 3.81
C GLY A 64 4.59 -6.21 5.19
N ILE A 65 3.66 -5.83 6.07
CA ILE A 65 3.97 -5.51 7.48
C ILE A 65 4.67 -6.68 8.17
N PHE A 66 4.21 -7.92 7.93
CA PHE A 66 4.86 -9.10 8.47
C PHE A 66 6.31 -9.24 7.98
N TRP A 67 6.56 -9.14 6.67
CA TRP A 67 7.92 -9.28 6.11
C TRP A 67 8.86 -8.14 6.51
N GLY A 68 8.37 -6.90 6.51
CA GLY A 68 9.17 -5.75 6.96
C GLY A 68 9.46 -5.84 8.47
N GLY A 69 8.47 -6.27 9.25
CA GLY A 69 8.64 -6.52 10.69
C GLY A 69 9.66 -7.62 10.96
N LEU A 70 9.58 -8.75 10.26
CA LEU A 70 10.58 -9.81 10.34
C LEU A 70 11.98 -9.29 10.00
N THR A 71 12.10 -8.45 8.98
CA THR A 71 13.37 -7.84 8.60
C THR A 71 13.95 -7.00 9.74
N LEU A 72 13.13 -6.18 10.41
CA LEU A 72 13.56 -5.40 11.57
C LEU A 72 14.04 -6.31 12.72
N VAL A 73 13.33 -7.40 13.01
CA VAL A 73 13.77 -8.37 14.02
C VAL A 73 15.13 -8.96 13.66
N VAL A 74 15.33 -9.42 12.43
CA VAL A 74 16.58 -10.08 12.04
C VAL A 74 17.76 -9.11 12.03
N LEU A 75 17.55 -7.86 11.63
CA LEU A 75 18.59 -6.82 11.68
C LEU A 75 19.08 -6.55 13.12
N ASP A 76 18.19 -6.67 14.11
CA ASP A 76 18.48 -6.42 15.52
C ASP A 76 19.28 -7.57 16.19
N ILE A 77 19.32 -8.76 15.60
CA ILE A 77 20.07 -9.91 16.15
C ILE A 77 21.60 -9.65 16.11
N GLY A 78 22.07 -8.70 15.29
CA GLY A 78 23.45 -8.20 15.38
C GLY A 78 24.53 -9.13 14.85
N PHE A 79 24.20 -10.07 13.95
CA PHE A 79 25.18 -10.99 13.35
C PHE A 79 26.29 -10.30 12.54
N ILE A 80 26.02 -9.11 11.99
CA ILE A 80 26.97 -8.34 11.19
C ILE A 80 27.11 -6.94 11.81
N SER A 81 28.32 -6.58 12.23
CA SER A 81 28.60 -5.30 12.92
C SER A 81 28.55 -4.08 12.00
N ASN A 82 28.84 -4.24 10.70
CA ASN A 82 28.69 -3.16 9.74
C ASN A 82 27.22 -3.00 9.34
N ILE A 83 26.61 -1.87 9.70
CA ILE A 83 25.18 -1.62 9.48
C ILE A 83 24.76 -1.69 8.01
N HIS A 84 25.57 -1.20 7.07
CA HIS A 84 25.24 -1.23 5.65
C HIS A 84 25.28 -2.65 5.08
N LEU A 85 26.29 -3.43 5.49
CA LEU A 85 26.39 -4.83 5.09
C LEU A 85 25.28 -5.68 5.74
N ASN A 86 24.95 -5.40 7.01
CA ASN A 86 23.86 -6.03 7.73
C ASN A 86 22.52 -5.81 6.99
N MET A 87 22.22 -4.56 6.64
CA MET A 87 21.06 -4.21 5.82
C MET A 87 21.08 -4.90 4.46
N LEU A 88 22.19 -4.82 3.73
CA LEU A 88 22.31 -5.43 2.40
C LEU A 88 21.99 -6.93 2.45
N VAL A 89 22.59 -7.68 3.38
CA VAL A 89 22.44 -9.13 3.46
C VAL A 89 21.02 -9.52 3.87
N PHE A 90 20.52 -9.02 5.01
CA PHE A 90 19.25 -9.50 5.55
C PHE A 90 18.03 -8.95 4.80
N VAL A 91 18.06 -7.70 4.36
CA VAL A 91 16.98 -7.18 3.51
C VAL A 91 16.93 -7.97 2.21
N THR A 92 18.08 -8.27 1.58
CA THR A 92 18.12 -9.09 0.36
C THR A 92 17.52 -10.47 0.60
N ILE A 93 17.93 -11.18 1.66
CA ILE A 93 17.43 -12.52 1.96
C ILE A 93 15.90 -12.49 2.20
N VAL A 94 15.42 -11.61 3.07
CA VAL A 94 14.00 -11.56 3.42
C VAL A 94 13.15 -11.14 2.21
N VAL A 95 13.59 -10.13 1.44
CA VAL A 95 12.88 -9.69 0.23
C VAL A 95 12.89 -10.78 -0.85
N CYS A 96 13.99 -11.50 -1.05
CA CYS A 96 14.03 -12.64 -1.98
C CYS A 96 13.00 -13.71 -1.59
N ILE A 97 12.91 -14.06 -0.31
CA ILE A 97 11.91 -15.02 0.20
C ILE A 97 10.50 -14.47 0.00
N ALA A 98 10.24 -13.22 0.40
CA ALA A 98 8.93 -12.58 0.27
C ALA A 98 8.47 -12.55 -1.19
N CYS A 99 9.35 -12.16 -2.12
CA CYS A 99 9.08 -12.18 -3.55
C CYS A 99 8.79 -13.59 -4.06
N PHE A 100 9.59 -14.60 -3.68
CA PHE A 100 9.34 -15.99 -4.09
C PHE A 100 7.99 -16.49 -3.57
N VAL A 101 7.62 -16.15 -2.33
CA VAL A 101 6.33 -16.51 -1.75
C VAL A 101 5.18 -15.82 -2.51
N HIS A 102 5.26 -14.52 -2.77
CA HIS A 102 4.16 -13.74 -3.38
C HIS A 102 4.04 -13.90 -4.90
N LEU A 103 5.16 -14.13 -5.60
CA LEU A 103 5.20 -14.25 -7.06
C LEU A 103 5.31 -15.70 -7.56
N GLY A 104 5.83 -16.60 -6.74
CA GLY A 104 6.07 -18.00 -7.10
C GLY A 104 5.09 -18.98 -6.46
N VAL A 105 4.76 -18.80 -5.18
CA VAL A 105 3.93 -19.76 -4.42
C VAL A 105 2.48 -19.30 -4.33
N LEU A 106 2.23 -18.11 -3.81
CA LEU A 106 0.90 -17.52 -3.58
C LEU A 106 0.41 -16.73 -4.80
N THR A 107 0.48 -17.38 -5.96
CA THR A 107 0.04 -16.81 -7.25
C THR A 107 -1.47 -16.63 -7.32
N GLU A 108 -1.99 -16.02 -8.39
CA GLU A 108 -3.43 -15.79 -8.60
C GLU A 108 -4.29 -17.07 -8.51
N ASN A 109 -3.71 -18.23 -8.82
CA ASN A 109 -4.40 -19.51 -8.78
C ASN A 109 -4.50 -20.11 -7.36
N VAL A 110 -3.70 -19.61 -6.41
CA VAL A 110 -3.66 -20.10 -5.03
C VAL A 110 -4.46 -19.16 -4.15
N TRP A 111 -5.40 -19.72 -3.39
CA TRP A 111 -6.27 -18.96 -2.47
C TRP A 111 -6.94 -17.75 -3.14
N LYS A 112 -7.29 -17.88 -4.43
CA LYS A 112 -7.88 -16.81 -5.25
C LYS A 112 -7.02 -15.54 -5.31
N GLY A 113 -5.70 -15.66 -5.21
CA GLY A 113 -4.77 -14.53 -5.31
C GLY A 113 -4.79 -13.58 -4.12
N LEU A 114 -5.23 -14.01 -2.94
CA LEU A 114 -5.27 -13.13 -1.74
C LEU A 114 -3.92 -12.50 -1.39
N PHE A 115 -2.81 -13.13 -1.77
CA PHE A 115 -1.45 -12.67 -1.47
C PHE A 115 -0.61 -12.48 -2.75
N SER A 116 -1.22 -12.16 -3.88
CA SER A 116 -0.51 -12.07 -5.17
C SER A 116 -0.14 -10.64 -5.60
N SER A 117 -0.47 -9.62 -4.79
CA SER A 117 -0.10 -8.21 -5.07
C SER A 117 1.25 -7.85 -4.43
N CYS A 118 2.32 -8.17 -5.15
CA CYS A 118 3.68 -7.85 -4.74
C CYS A 118 3.92 -6.34 -4.49
N PRO A 119 3.40 -5.39 -5.32
CA PRO A 119 3.53 -3.96 -5.04
C PRO A 119 2.93 -3.56 -3.68
N MET A 120 1.77 -4.11 -3.33
CA MET A 120 1.12 -3.80 -2.05
C MET A 120 1.85 -4.45 -0.86
N MET A 121 2.41 -5.64 -1.05
CA MET A 121 3.31 -6.26 -0.07
C MET A 121 4.51 -5.36 0.20
N PHE A 122 5.17 -4.83 -0.85
CA PHE A 122 6.26 -3.86 -0.68
C PHE A 122 5.80 -2.56 -0.01
N GLY A 123 4.58 -2.10 -0.29
CA GLY A 123 4.00 -0.94 0.38
C GLY A 123 3.89 -1.13 1.89
N GLY A 124 3.37 -2.27 2.33
CA GLY A 124 3.32 -2.64 3.75
C GLY A 124 4.71 -2.83 4.37
N PHE A 125 5.63 -3.45 3.62
CA PHE A 125 7.03 -3.62 4.04
C PHE A 125 7.70 -2.28 4.30
N ALA A 126 7.63 -1.34 3.36
CA ALA A 126 8.26 -0.04 3.49
C ALA A 126 7.66 0.77 4.65
N ALA A 127 6.34 0.70 4.81
CA ALA A 127 5.64 1.42 5.86
C ALA A 127 6.07 0.95 7.27
N ILE A 128 6.11 -0.37 7.52
CA ILE A 128 6.55 -0.87 8.82
C ILE A 128 8.04 -0.69 9.04
N PHE A 129 8.85 -0.80 7.98
CA PHE A 129 10.29 -0.58 8.05
C PHE A 129 10.63 0.86 8.45
N SER A 130 9.80 1.82 8.04
CA SER A 130 9.92 3.23 8.43
C SER A 130 9.42 3.54 9.83
N GLN A 131 8.34 2.89 10.29
CA GLN A 131 7.71 3.25 11.58
C GLN A 131 8.16 2.39 12.76
N GLY A 132 8.65 1.19 12.48
CA GLY A 132 9.02 0.22 13.51
C GLY A 132 7.85 -0.67 13.94
N LEU A 133 8.20 -1.80 14.54
CA LEU A 133 7.27 -2.87 14.92
C LEU A 133 6.20 -2.44 15.92
N ALA A 134 6.48 -1.50 16.81
CA ALA A 134 5.51 -1.03 17.81
C ALA A 134 4.26 -0.41 17.16
N GLU A 135 4.41 0.18 15.97
CA GLU A 135 3.38 0.95 15.29
C GLU A 135 2.62 0.13 14.23
N TRP A 136 2.82 -1.21 14.19
CA TRP A 136 2.26 -2.09 13.16
C TRP A 136 0.75 -1.95 12.97
N PHE A 137 0.01 -1.73 14.06
CA PHE A 137 -1.43 -1.58 14.02
C PHE A 137 -1.84 -0.30 13.29
N TRP A 138 -1.18 0.82 13.59
CA TRP A 138 -1.46 2.11 12.96
C TRP A 138 -1.03 2.13 11.50
N VAL A 139 0.08 1.46 11.17
CA VAL A 139 0.49 1.21 9.79
C VAL A 139 -0.60 0.45 9.03
N LEU A 140 -1.13 -0.65 9.59
CA LEU A 140 -2.19 -1.42 8.94
C LEU A 140 -3.47 -0.60 8.76
N VAL A 141 -3.89 0.14 9.79
CA VAL A 141 -5.07 1.00 9.74
C VAL A 141 -4.92 2.07 8.65
N THR A 142 -3.78 2.75 8.58
CA THR A 142 -3.55 3.81 7.58
C THR A 142 -3.40 3.27 6.16
N LEU A 143 -2.76 2.12 5.96
CA LEU A 143 -2.78 1.41 4.67
C LEU A 143 -4.22 1.07 4.26
N THR A 144 -5.03 0.59 5.20
CA THR A 144 -6.45 0.25 4.95
C THR A 144 -7.26 1.49 4.59
N LEU A 145 -7.04 2.62 5.27
CA LEU A 145 -7.68 3.89 4.91
C LEU A 145 -7.31 4.31 3.48
N GLY A 146 -6.03 4.19 3.08
CA GLY A 146 -5.62 4.46 1.71
C GLY A 146 -6.27 3.52 0.69
N LEU A 147 -6.49 2.23 1.03
CA LEU A 147 -7.25 1.29 0.18
C LEU A 147 -8.72 1.69 0.01
N ILE A 148 -9.40 2.02 1.12
CA ILE A 148 -10.78 2.52 1.11
C ILE A 148 -10.87 3.76 0.24
N PHE A 149 -9.91 4.67 0.38
CA PHE A 149 -9.86 5.91 -0.37
C PHE A 149 -9.63 5.69 -1.86
N GLY A 150 -8.66 4.84 -2.22
CA GLY A 150 -8.41 4.42 -3.60
C GLY A 150 -9.64 3.78 -4.24
N CYS A 151 -10.43 3.01 -3.48
CA CYS A 151 -11.69 2.44 -3.96
C CYS A 151 -12.76 3.53 -4.23
N ILE A 152 -12.89 4.52 -3.34
CA ILE A 152 -13.79 5.66 -3.54
C ILE A 152 -13.37 6.43 -4.81
N MET A 153 -12.08 6.70 -4.96
CA MET A 153 -11.53 7.37 -6.15
C MET A 153 -11.80 6.59 -7.43
N ALA A 154 -11.59 5.27 -7.44
CA ALA A 154 -11.89 4.40 -8.58
C ALA A 154 -13.39 4.43 -8.96
N SER A 155 -14.25 4.44 -7.94
CA SER A 155 -15.71 4.42 -8.10
C SER A 155 -16.27 5.75 -8.64
N ILE A 156 -15.69 6.89 -8.24
CA ILE A 156 -16.12 8.22 -8.68
C ILE A 156 -15.50 8.60 -10.03
N SER A 157 -14.23 8.25 -10.24
CA SER A 157 -13.50 8.65 -11.44
C SER A 157 -14.02 8.01 -12.73
N THR A 158 -14.42 6.74 -12.66
CA THR A 158 -14.87 5.99 -13.84
C THR A 158 -16.14 6.59 -14.45
N PRO A 159 -17.20 6.90 -13.68
CA PRO A 159 -18.38 7.60 -14.19
C PRO A 159 -18.09 9.00 -14.73
N ILE A 160 -17.32 9.82 -14.00
CA ILE A 160 -17.03 11.21 -14.38
C ILE A 160 -16.27 11.25 -15.71
N THR A 161 -15.25 10.42 -15.85
CA THR A 161 -14.47 10.32 -17.09
C THR A 161 -15.36 9.95 -18.28
N LYS A 162 -16.23 8.95 -18.12
CA LYS A 162 -17.16 8.53 -19.18
C LYS A 162 -18.15 9.62 -19.56
N TRP A 163 -18.64 10.40 -18.58
CA TRP A 163 -19.56 11.50 -18.84
C TRP A 163 -18.86 12.63 -19.61
N ILE A 164 -17.62 12.99 -19.24
CA ILE A 164 -16.86 14.04 -19.93
C ILE A 164 -16.45 13.61 -21.34
N ASP A 165 -15.98 12.38 -21.52
CA ASP A 165 -15.58 11.90 -22.85
C ASP A 165 -16.80 11.76 -23.80
N LYS A 166 -18.03 11.71 -23.26
CA LYS A 166 -19.28 11.72 -24.04
C LYS A 166 -19.79 13.14 -24.37
N ASN A 167 -19.36 14.19 -23.65
CA ASN A 167 -19.88 15.58 -23.75
C ASN A 167 -18.78 16.65 -23.87
#